data_AF-A0A1G1B574-F1
#
_entry.id   AF-A0A1G1B574-F1
#
_cell.length_a   1.000
_cell.length_b   1.000
_cell.length_c   1.000
_cell.angle_alpha   90.00
_cell.angle_beta   90.00
_cell.angle_gamma   90.00
#
_symmetry.space_group_name_H-M   'P 1'
#
loop_
_entity.id
_entity.type
_entity.pdbx_description
1 polymer ?
#
loop_
_entity_poly.entity_id
_entity_poly.type
_entity_poly.pdbx_seq_one_letter_code
_entity_poly.pdbx_strand_id
1 'polypeptide(L)'
;MRIKGYPNWFYTFLMWAVAALFVTGCLLAPTTISIKLEWDVPWRLSSEQHIGMAAAHATLSFLMMGIIGALWSIHMRAGWKRRRNHQTGLSLLIFMMLLGISAIGIYYLGDEQASMYSSVAHMLMGIIVPLFLLTHIVIGCRYQIHH
;
A
#
# COMPACT_ATOMS: atom_id res chain seq x y z
N MET A 1 10.47 -12.91 -11.20
CA MET A 1 10.95 -13.43 -9.89
C MET A 1 9.91 -14.43 -9.36
N ARG A 2 10.30 -15.52 -8.71
CA ARG A 2 9.35 -16.51 -8.15
C ARG A 2 9.39 -16.49 -6.63
N ILE A 3 8.22 -16.43 -5.99
CA ILE A 3 8.11 -16.56 -4.54
C ILE A 3 7.96 -18.06 -4.22
N LYS A 4 8.87 -18.62 -3.41
CA LYS A 4 8.81 -20.04 -3.01
C LYS A 4 7.49 -20.33 -2.30
N GLY A 5 6.82 -21.42 -2.69
CA GLY A 5 5.51 -21.83 -2.16
C GLY A 5 4.31 -21.20 -2.88
N TYR A 6 4.52 -20.44 -3.95
CA TYR A 6 3.45 -19.86 -4.76
C TYR A 6 3.55 -20.26 -6.24
N PRO A 7 2.43 -20.19 -6.98
CA PRO A 7 2.44 -20.26 -8.44
C PRO A 7 3.35 -19.20 -9.07
N ASN A 8 3.84 -19.46 -10.28
CA ASN A 8 4.73 -18.54 -11.01
C ASN A 8 4.10 -17.18 -11.33
N TRP A 9 2.78 -17.13 -11.54
CA TRP A 9 2.03 -15.92 -11.82
C TRP A 9 1.81 -15.03 -10.58
N PHE A 10 1.96 -15.58 -9.37
CA PHE A 10 1.59 -14.88 -8.13
C PHE A 10 2.41 -13.60 -7.90
N TYR A 11 3.72 -13.64 -8.21
CA TYR A 11 4.57 -12.46 -8.10
C TYR A 11 4.11 -11.34 -9.04
N THR A 12 3.85 -11.67 -10.30
CA THR A 12 3.38 -10.69 -11.30
C THR A 12 2.03 -10.11 -10.90
N PHE A 13 1.12 -10.95 -10.41
CA PHE A 13 -0.18 -10.52 -9.89
C PHE A 13 -0.04 -9.57 -8.69
N LEU A 14 0.80 -9.90 -7.72
CA LEU A 14 1.11 -9.03 -6.58
C LEU A 14 1.63 -7.66 -7.05
N MET A 15 2.57 -7.64 -7.99
CA MET A 15 3.12 -6.38 -8.51
C MET A 15 2.07 -5.53 -9.23
N TRP A 16 1.16 -6.16 -9.98
CA TRP A 16 0.03 -5.45 -10.60
C TRP A 16 -0.95 -4.91 -9.57
N ALA A 17 -1.27 -5.66 -8.52
CA ALA A 17 -2.13 -5.19 -7.44
C ALA A 17 -1.53 -3.98 -6.72
N VAL A 18 -0.23 -4.02 -6.42
CA VAL A 18 0.50 -2.87 -5.84
C VAL A 18 0.50 -1.68 -6.79
N ALA A 19 0.80 -1.89 -8.08
CA ALA A 19 0.81 -0.81 -9.07
C ALA A 19 -0.59 -0.18 -9.23
N ALA A 20 -1.65 -0.98 -9.29
CA ALA A 20 -3.02 -0.50 -9.37
C ALA A 20 -3.41 0.31 -8.13
N LEU A 21 -3.06 -0.15 -6.93
CA LEU A 21 -3.27 0.61 -5.70
C LEU A 21 -2.55 1.95 -5.71
N PHE A 22 -1.27 1.94 -6.10
CA PHE A 22 -0.47 3.16 -6.14
C PHE A 22 -1.03 4.17 -7.14
N VAL A 23 -1.33 3.73 -8.37
CA VAL A 23 -1.87 4.59 -9.43
C VAL A 23 -3.23 5.16 -9.01
N THR A 24 -4.14 4.33 -8.51
CA THR A 24 -5.46 4.81 -8.05
C THR A 24 -5.33 5.79 -6.88
N GLY A 25 -4.39 5.57 -5.95
CA GLY A 25 -4.09 6.52 -4.87
C GLY A 25 -3.53 7.86 -5.38
N CYS A 26 -2.59 7.83 -6.34
CA CYS A 26 -2.06 9.03 -6.97
C CYS A 26 -3.14 9.82 -7.73
N LEU A 27 -4.10 9.14 -8.38
CA LEU A 27 -5.21 9.79 -9.07
C LEU A 27 -6.19 10.48 -8.10
N LEU A 28 -6.36 9.92 -6.88
CA LEU A 28 -7.19 10.52 -5.84
C LEU A 28 -6.52 11.74 -5.19
N ALA A 29 -5.19 11.73 -5.07
CA ALA A 29 -4.43 12.71 -4.30
C ALA A 29 -4.75 14.19 -4.61
N PRO A 30 -4.83 14.66 -5.86
CA PRO A 30 -5.13 16.07 -6.15
C PRO A 30 -6.51 16.51 -5.62
N THR A 31 -7.51 15.64 -5.79
CA THR A 31 -8.87 15.91 -5.32
C THR A 31 -8.93 15.91 -3.79
N THR A 32 -8.25 14.97 -3.14
CA THR A 32 -8.13 14.93 -1.68
C THR A 32 -7.43 16.17 -1.13
N ILE A 33 -6.33 16.62 -1.76
CA ILE A 33 -5.63 17.85 -1.38
C ILE A 33 -6.56 19.05 -1.50
N SER A 34 -7.29 19.17 -2.61
CA SER A 34 -8.23 20.28 -2.82
C SER A 34 -9.36 20.31 -1.78
N ILE A 35 -9.90 19.14 -1.40
CA ILE A 35 -11.01 19.06 -0.44
C ILE A 35 -10.53 19.20 1.01
N LYS A 36 -9.40 18.58 1.37
CA LYS A 36 -8.94 18.48 2.78
C LYS A 36 -8.00 19.61 3.18
N LEU A 37 -7.23 20.16 2.24
CA LEU A 37 -6.25 21.22 2.50
C LEU A 37 -6.63 22.54 1.84
N GLU A 38 -7.78 22.60 1.15
CA GLU A 38 -8.27 23.79 0.44
C GLU A 38 -7.28 24.37 -0.58
N TRP A 39 -6.32 23.56 -1.03
CA TRP A 39 -5.31 23.99 -1.97
C TRP A 39 -5.90 23.96 -3.39
N ASP A 40 -5.83 25.08 -4.09
CA ASP A 40 -6.11 25.14 -5.52
C ASP A 40 -5.07 24.34 -6.32
N VAL A 41 -5.52 23.25 -6.93
CA VAL A 41 -4.69 22.34 -7.72
C VAL A 41 -5.05 22.48 -9.20
N PRO A 42 -4.06 22.42 -10.10
CA PRO A 42 -4.29 22.66 -11.54
C PRO A 42 -5.20 21.61 -12.20
N TRP A 43 -5.34 20.43 -11.58
CA TRP A 43 -6.17 19.35 -12.07
C TRP A 43 -6.71 18.51 -10.91
N ARG A 44 -8.00 18.14 -10.98
CA ARG A 44 -8.68 17.24 -10.03
C ARG A 44 -9.75 16.43 -10.75
N LEU A 45 -10.14 15.31 -10.14
CA LEU A 45 -11.26 14.50 -10.63
C LEU A 45 -12.58 15.24 -10.38
N SER A 46 -13.56 15.02 -11.26
CA SER A 46 -14.95 15.38 -10.96
C SER A 46 -15.47 14.56 -9.77
N SER A 47 -16.55 15.03 -9.12
CA SER A 47 -17.11 14.37 -7.94
C SER A 47 -17.46 12.90 -8.20
N GLU A 48 -18.06 12.59 -9.35
CA GLU A 48 -18.42 11.22 -9.75
C GLU A 48 -17.18 10.34 -9.95
N GLN A 49 -16.18 10.86 -10.67
CA GLN A 49 -14.91 10.15 -10.90
C GLN A 49 -14.15 9.91 -9.60
N HIS A 50 -14.17 10.87 -8.68
CA HIS A 50 -13.53 10.74 -7.38
C HIS A 50 -14.17 9.62 -6.55
N ILE A 51 -15.51 9.57 -6.49
CA ILE A 51 -16.25 8.50 -5.80
C ILE A 51 -15.95 7.14 -6.43
N GLY A 52 -16.02 7.04 -7.76
CA GLY A 52 -15.73 5.79 -8.48
C GLY A 52 -14.28 5.32 -8.27
N MET A 53 -13.32 6.24 -8.34
CA MET A 53 -11.91 5.94 -8.10
C MET A 53 -11.64 5.54 -6.64
N ALA A 54 -12.29 6.18 -5.68
CA ALA A 54 -12.18 5.83 -4.27
C ALA A 54 -12.73 4.42 -4.00
N ALA A 55 -13.88 4.08 -4.60
CA ALA A 55 -14.44 2.73 -4.53
C ALA A 55 -13.51 1.68 -5.16
N ALA A 56 -12.90 1.98 -6.32
CA ALA A 56 -11.92 1.10 -6.95
C ALA A 56 -10.68 0.91 -6.07
N HIS A 57 -10.13 1.99 -5.51
CA HIS A 57 -8.98 1.94 -4.61
C HIS A 57 -9.28 1.11 -3.34
N ALA A 58 -10.45 1.32 -2.72
CA ALA A 58 -10.91 0.53 -1.58
C ALA A 58 -11.09 -0.96 -1.93
N THR A 59 -11.64 -1.26 -3.10
CA THR A 59 -11.80 -2.66 -3.57
C THR A 59 -10.43 -3.33 -3.73
N LEU A 60 -9.48 -2.64 -4.35
CA LEU A 60 -8.11 -3.11 -4.51
C LEU A 60 -7.39 -3.28 -3.16
N SER A 61 -7.72 -2.46 -2.16
CA SER A 61 -7.08 -2.56 -0.84
C SER A 61 -7.55 -3.81 -0.09
N PHE A 62 -8.82 -4.19 -0.18
CA PHE A 62 -9.32 -5.46 0.34
C PHE A 62 -8.67 -6.67 -0.36
N LEU A 63 -8.49 -6.61 -1.68
CA LEU A 63 -7.75 -7.65 -2.41
C LEU A 63 -6.31 -7.75 -1.89
N MET A 64 -5.65 -6.61 -1.69
CA MET A 64 -4.28 -6.57 -1.16
C MET A 64 -4.19 -7.12 0.27
N MET A 65 -5.18 -6.87 1.13
CA MET A 65 -5.24 -7.49 2.46
C MET A 65 -5.28 -9.03 2.36
N GLY A 66 -6.06 -9.58 1.42
CA GLY A 66 -6.06 -11.02 1.13
C GLY A 66 -4.71 -11.53 0.67
N ILE A 67 -4.02 -10.79 -0.22
CA ILE A 67 -2.67 -11.13 -0.67
C ILE A 67 -1.65 -11.09 0.49
N ILE A 68 -1.73 -10.10 1.37
CA ILE A 68 -0.89 -10.02 2.59
C ILE A 68 -1.16 -11.23 3.49
N GLY A 69 -2.42 -11.62 3.69
CA GLY A 69 -2.79 -12.82 4.47
C GLY A 69 -2.22 -14.11 3.87
N ALA A 70 -2.22 -14.24 2.53
CA ALA A 70 -1.56 -15.34 1.84
C ALA A 70 -0.04 -15.31 2.13
N LEU A 71 0.62 -14.17 1.86
CA LEU A 71 2.05 -13.94 2.09
C LEU A 71 2.47 -14.25 3.53
N TRP A 72 1.65 -13.91 4.51
CA TRP A 72 1.89 -14.18 5.93
C TRP A 72 2.18 -15.66 6.19
N SER A 73 1.33 -16.53 5.64
CA SER A 73 1.30 -17.96 5.94
C SER A 73 2.57 -18.68 5.51
N ILE A 74 3.12 -18.32 4.33
CA ILE A 74 4.27 -19.01 3.73
C ILE A 74 5.51 -18.12 3.70
N HIS A 75 5.42 -16.91 3.12
CA HIS A 75 6.57 -16.07 2.83
C HIS A 75 7.13 -15.41 4.10
N MET A 76 6.27 -14.72 4.86
CA MET A 76 6.69 -13.97 6.04
C MET A 76 7.10 -14.91 7.18
N ARG A 77 6.31 -15.96 7.44
CA ARG A 77 6.64 -16.99 8.43
C ARG A 77 8.00 -17.65 8.13
N ALA A 78 8.28 -17.99 6.87
CA ALA A 78 9.57 -18.56 6.49
C ALA A 78 10.72 -17.55 6.66
N GLY A 79 10.51 -16.28 6.30
CA GLY A 79 11.48 -15.19 6.47
C GLY A 79 11.85 -14.96 7.94
N TRP A 80 10.85 -14.90 8.82
CA TRP A 80 11.06 -14.76 10.27
C TRP A 80 11.78 -15.96 10.88
N LYS A 81 11.37 -17.20 10.54
CA LYS A 81 12.04 -18.41 11.04
C LYS A 81 13.51 -18.45 10.65
N ARG A 82 13.85 -17.99 9.44
CA ARG A 82 15.22 -17.95 8.94
C ARG A 82 15.99 -16.69 9.36
N ARG A 83 15.32 -15.72 9.99
CA ARG A 83 15.83 -14.38 10.29
C ARG A 83 16.50 -13.68 9.09
N ARG A 84 16.08 -13.99 7.86
CA ARG A 84 16.62 -13.38 6.62
C ARG A 84 15.63 -12.37 6.07
N ASN A 85 16.11 -11.19 5.70
CA ASN A 85 15.31 -10.09 5.13
C ASN A 85 14.06 -9.74 5.96
N HIS A 86 14.09 -10.01 7.27
CA HIS A 86 12.91 -9.97 8.13
C HIS A 86 12.63 -8.58 8.68
N GLN A 87 13.68 -7.76 8.88
CA GLN A 87 13.56 -6.38 9.35
C GLN A 87 12.84 -5.52 8.30
N THR A 88 13.29 -5.56 7.04
CA THR A 88 12.65 -4.81 5.95
C THR A 88 11.23 -5.30 5.68
N GLY A 89 10.98 -6.61 5.81
CA GLY A 89 9.64 -7.18 5.71
C GLY A 89 8.71 -6.74 6.85
N LEU A 90 9.22 -6.66 8.08
CA LEU A 90 8.47 -6.16 9.23
C LEU A 90 8.17 -4.66 9.08
N SER A 91 9.14 -3.86 8.66
CA SER A 91 8.92 -2.43 8.38
C SER A 91 7.86 -2.23 7.31
N LEU A 92 7.94 -2.97 6.19
CA LEU A 92 6.93 -2.91 5.13
C LEU A 92 5.54 -3.27 5.65
N LEU A 93 5.42 -4.33 6.46
CA LEU A 93 4.15 -4.72 7.08
C LEU A 93 3.60 -3.61 7.98
N ILE A 94 4.44 -2.98 8.82
CA ILE A 94 4.02 -1.88 9.70
C ILE A 94 3.45 -0.72 8.88
N PHE A 95 4.13 -0.30 7.82
CA PHE A 95 3.63 0.77 6.95
C PHE A 95 2.33 0.39 6.22
N MET A 96 2.18 -0.88 5.80
CA MET A 96 0.92 -1.37 5.24
C MET A 96 -0.22 -1.33 6.27
N MET A 97 0.04 -1.65 7.53
CA MET A 97 -0.95 -1.53 8.61
C MET A 97 -1.32 -0.08 8.88
N LEU A 98 -0.34 0.83 8.91
CA LEU A 98 -0.58 2.26 9.10
C LEU A 98 -1.38 2.85 7.93
N LEU A 99 -1.17 2.39 6.69
CA LEU A 99 -2.04 2.72 5.55
C LEU A 99 -3.49 2.28 5.80
N GLY A 100 -3.71 1.05 6.26
CA GLY A 100 -5.05 0.56 6.58
C GLY A 100 -5.73 1.35 7.70
N ILE A 101 -5.01 1.65 8.79
CA ILE A 101 -5.53 2.42 9.93
C ILE A 101 -5.84 3.86 9.52
N SER A 102 -4.95 4.51 8.76
CA SER A 102 -5.20 5.86 8.26
C SER A 102 -6.38 5.89 7.29
N ALA A 103 -6.58 4.86 6.45
CA ALA A 103 -7.77 4.79 5.60
C ALA A 103 -9.08 4.77 6.42
N ILE A 104 -9.11 4.04 7.54
CA ILE A 104 -10.24 4.07 8.48
C ILE A 104 -10.40 5.48 9.06
N GLY A 105 -9.30 6.12 9.44
CA GLY A 105 -9.32 7.45 10.01
C GLY A 105 -9.88 8.52 9.08
N ILE A 106 -9.65 8.39 7.76
CA ILE A 106 -10.21 9.31 6.75
C ILE A 106 -11.75 9.31 6.80
N TYR A 107 -12.38 8.14 6.94
CA TYR A 107 -13.84 7.99 6.83
C TYR A 107 -14.58 7.99 8.16
N TYR A 108 -13.94 7.57 9.25
CA TYR A 108 -14.63 7.27 10.51
C TYR A 108 -14.23 8.17 11.68
N LEU A 109 -13.22 9.04 11.54
CA LEU A 109 -12.98 10.09 12.54
C LEU A 109 -14.02 11.19 12.36
N GLY A 110 -14.80 11.45 13.41
CA GLY A 110 -15.87 12.46 13.40
C GLY A 110 -15.38 13.91 13.49
N ASP A 111 -14.10 14.12 13.81
CA ASP A 111 -13.45 15.42 13.80
C ASP A 111 -12.81 15.70 12.42
N GLU A 112 -13.08 16.87 11.85
CA GLU A 112 -12.62 17.25 10.51
C GLU A 112 -11.09 17.36 10.44
N GLN A 113 -10.45 17.91 11.48
CA GLN A 113 -8.99 18.02 11.53
C GLN A 113 -8.33 16.65 11.63
N ALA A 114 -8.88 15.76 12.46
CA ALA A 114 -8.39 14.39 12.59
C ALA A 114 -8.52 13.61 11.27
N SER A 115 -9.64 13.75 10.55
CA SER A 115 -9.82 13.18 9.21
C SER A 115 -8.82 13.78 8.19
N MET A 116 -8.56 15.10 8.26
CA MET A 116 -7.54 15.77 7.45
C MET A 116 -6.14 15.21 7.71
N TYR A 117 -5.71 15.14 8.98
CA TYR A 117 -4.40 14.58 9.35
C TYR A 117 -4.27 13.12 8.90
N SER A 118 -5.35 12.34 9.02
CA SER A 118 -5.40 10.96 8.53
C SER A 118 -5.22 10.89 7.02
N SER A 119 -5.86 11.80 6.27
CA SER A 119 -5.74 11.89 4.81
C SER A 119 -4.31 12.21 4.38
N VAL A 120 -3.68 13.20 5.02
CA VAL A 120 -2.29 13.58 4.75
C VAL A 120 -1.34 12.43 5.08
N ALA A 121 -1.51 11.82 6.24
CA ALA A 121 -0.69 10.69 6.68
C ALA A 121 -0.81 9.50 5.70
N HIS A 122 -2.03 9.16 5.28
CA HIS A 122 -2.29 8.09 4.32
C HIS A 122 -1.59 8.35 2.98
N MET A 123 -1.68 9.57 2.46
CA MET A 123 -1.03 9.94 1.20
C MET A 123 0.50 9.88 1.30
N LEU A 124 1.10 10.44 2.35
CA LEU A 124 2.56 10.42 2.53
C LEU A 124 3.06 8.97 2.66
N MET A 125 2.38 8.15 3.46
CA MET A 125 2.71 6.73 3.57
C MET A 125 2.53 5.98 2.26
N GLY A 126 1.53 6.34 1.45
CA GLY A 126 1.29 5.77 0.13
C GLY A 126 2.44 5.99 -0.85
N ILE A 127 3.15 7.12 -0.73
CA ILE A 127 4.37 7.40 -1.50
C ILE A 127 5.58 6.63 -0.94
N ILE A 128 5.67 6.46 0.38
CA ILE A 128 6.81 5.83 1.05
C ILE A 128 6.82 4.31 0.87
N VAL A 129 5.65 3.65 0.92
CA VAL A 129 5.52 2.18 0.88
C VAL A 129 6.18 1.52 -0.35
N PRO A 130 6.04 2.04 -1.59
CA PRO A 130 6.77 1.54 -2.75
C PRO A 130 8.29 1.50 -2.55
N LEU A 131 8.87 2.47 -1.85
CA LEU A 131 10.31 2.52 -1.55
C LEU A 131 10.71 1.39 -0.59
N PHE A 132 9.89 1.13 0.44
CA PHE A 132 10.09 0.00 1.34
C PHE A 132 9.95 -1.34 0.63
N LEU A 133 8.97 -1.47 -0.28
CA LEU A 133 8.80 -2.66 -1.10
C LEU A 133 10.01 -2.91 -2.01
N LEU A 134 10.49 -1.88 -2.71
CA LEU A 134 11.69 -1.97 -3.54
C LEU A 134 12.91 -2.40 -2.71
N THR A 135 13.10 -1.77 -1.55
CA THR A 135 14.19 -2.12 -0.63
C THR A 135 14.10 -3.57 -0.17
N HIS A 136 12.90 -4.04 0.19
CA HIS A 136 12.66 -5.43 0.58
C HIS A 136 12.97 -6.42 -0.55
N ILE A 137 12.58 -6.10 -1.79
CA ILE A 137 12.87 -6.93 -2.97
C ILE A 137 14.37 -6.97 -3.25
N VAL A 138 15.05 -5.81 -3.28
CA VAL A 138 16.49 -5.71 -3.59
C VAL A 138 17.32 -6.48 -2.57
N ILE A 139 17.06 -6.29 -1.28
CA ILE A 139 17.77 -7.03 -0.22
C ILE A 139 17.44 -8.53 -0.29
N GLY A 140 16.18 -8.87 -0.56
CA GLY A 140 15.74 -10.25 -0.76
C GLY A 140 16.49 -10.96 -1.90
N CYS A 141 16.69 -10.28 -3.03
CA CYS A 141 17.50 -10.77 -4.15
C CYS A 141 18.95 -11.01 -3.74
N ARG A 142 19.57 -10.11 -2.95
CA ARG A 142 20.94 -10.30 -2.45
C ARG A 142 21.07 -11.57 -1.61
N TYR A 143 20.10 -11.85 -0.74
CA TYR A 143 20.09 -13.10 0.05
C TYR A 143 19.90 -14.38 -0.78
N GLN A 144 19.39 -14.28 -2.00
CA GLN A 144 19.23 -15.41 -2.92
C GLN A 144 20.46 -15.67 -3.79
N ILE A 145 21.33 -14.68 -3.98
CA ILE A 145 22.55 -14.82 -4.80
C ILE A 145 23.70 -15.40 -3.97
N HIS A 146 23.77 -15.10 -2.66
CA HIS A 146 24.84 -15.57 -1.78
C HIS A 146 24.63 -16.99 -1.21
N HIS A 147 23.65 -17.76 -1.72
CA HIS A 147 23.31 -19.12 -1.28
C HIS A 147 22.72 -19.94 -2.43
#